data_AF-A0A3C1RM88-F1
#
_entry.id   AF-A0A3C1RM88-F1
#
_cell.length_a   1.000
_cell.length_b   1.000
_cell.length_c   1.000
_cell.angle_alpha   90.00
_cell.angle_beta   90.00
_cell.angle_gamma   90.00
#
_symmetry.space_group_name_H-M   'P 1'
#
loop_
_entity.id
_entity.type
_entity.pdbx_description
1 polymer ?
#
loop_
_entity_poly.entity_id
_entity_poly.type
_entity_poly.pdbx_seq_one_letter_code
_entity_poly.pdbx_strand_id
1 'polypeptide(L)'
;MFFKQALSLPAPEVSALTQGRMIVILPSLFLGTGQSFFLYPAETSGGDISLEKIYRSSFLPDAKIALNQAQNNPVLIKSWAKCELCHRLYDHPELLEKLAQLTIWTGEGLRAKIEEKNLKNLAYLRVYKLPEPFEIQAIAESSAKIGKFLGLSISANVSESIPILDDITFAKRQSLIKNLEPPEHPELEELETAIAQLTLTYPDAKFLKDKIQTFLGWQPAKPDQIPENLKWIYTINQLGTTAEGGNYEKGTAFEKIVHQSLNFLGFELD
;
A
#
# COMPACT_ATOMS: atom_id res chain seq x y z
N MET A 1 6.92 -20.65 -3.64
CA MET A 1 8.26 -20.67 -2.99
C MET A 1 8.05 -20.89 -1.49
N PHE A 2 8.95 -21.58 -0.80
CA PHE A 2 8.84 -21.84 0.66
C PHE A 2 9.99 -21.18 1.41
N PHE A 3 9.68 -20.34 2.39
CA PHE A 3 10.65 -19.82 3.36
C PHE A 3 10.03 -19.68 4.75
N LYS A 4 10.87 -19.70 5.78
CA LYS A 4 10.51 -19.56 7.20
C LYS A 4 11.15 -18.33 7.84
N GLN A 5 11.56 -17.36 7.01
CA GLN A 5 12.25 -16.17 7.47
C GLN A 5 11.39 -14.94 7.19
N ALA A 6 11.34 -14.04 8.17
CA ALA A 6 10.74 -12.74 8.02
C ALA A 6 11.77 -11.65 8.30
N LEU A 7 11.76 -10.57 7.54
CA LEU A 7 12.54 -9.39 7.88
C LEU A 7 11.72 -8.54 8.86
N SER A 8 12.27 -8.29 10.05
CA SER A 8 11.67 -7.38 11.00
C SER A 8 11.84 -5.95 10.52
N LEU A 9 10.74 -5.23 10.33
CA LEU A 9 10.74 -3.84 9.89
C LEU A 9 9.80 -3.02 10.78
N PRO A 10 10.02 -1.70 10.94
CA PRO A 10 9.05 -0.83 11.59
C PRO A 10 7.67 -1.01 10.97
N ALA A 11 6.64 -1.21 11.78
CA ALA A 11 5.28 -1.42 11.30
C ALA A 11 4.79 -0.33 10.31
N PRO A 12 5.12 0.97 10.50
CA PRO A 12 4.82 1.99 9.49
C PRO A 12 5.48 1.71 8.13
N GLU A 13 6.73 1.24 8.10
CA GLU A 13 7.42 0.91 6.84
C GLU A 13 6.80 -0.31 6.16
N VAL A 14 6.41 -1.34 6.92
CA VAL A 14 5.65 -2.48 6.39
C VAL A 14 4.33 -1.99 5.77
N SER A 15 3.61 -1.11 6.47
CA SER A 15 2.36 -0.53 5.96
C SER A 15 2.58 0.19 4.63
N ALA A 16 3.58 1.08 4.55
CA ALA A 16 3.91 1.81 3.32
C ALA A 16 4.30 0.90 2.15
N LEU A 17 5.07 -0.17 2.41
CA LEU A 17 5.39 -1.19 1.42
C LEU A 17 4.13 -1.92 0.93
N THR A 18 3.24 -2.32 1.84
CA THR A 18 2.01 -3.04 1.50
C THR A 18 0.95 -2.17 0.82
N GLN A 19 1.01 -0.86 0.99
CA GLN A 19 0.16 0.11 0.29
C GLN A 19 0.77 0.59 -1.02
N GLY A 20 1.96 0.12 -1.39
CA GLY A 20 2.64 0.57 -2.60
C GLY A 20 3.20 2.00 -2.53
N ARG A 21 3.12 2.69 -1.38
CA ARG A 21 3.63 4.06 -1.18
C ARG A 21 5.16 4.13 -1.26
N MET A 22 5.84 3.05 -0.87
CA MET A 22 7.29 2.96 -0.85
C MET A 22 7.72 1.60 -1.42
N ILE A 23 8.90 1.55 -2.03
CA ILE A 23 9.52 0.30 -2.52
C ILE A 23 10.92 0.06 -1.94
N VAL A 24 11.39 0.95 -1.06
CA VAL A 24 12.73 0.87 -0.46
C VAL A 24 12.67 0.69 1.05
N ILE A 25 13.72 0.08 1.59
CA ILE A 25 13.95 -0.03 3.04
C ILE A 25 15.43 0.20 3.36
N LEU A 26 15.72 0.44 4.64
CA LEU A 26 17.08 0.52 5.18
C LEU A 26 17.39 -0.70 6.08
N PRO A 27 17.77 -1.86 5.51
CA PRO A 27 18.10 -3.03 6.31
C PRO A 27 19.44 -2.87 7.02
N SER A 28 19.57 -3.50 8.18
CA SER A 28 20.84 -3.51 8.94
C SER A 28 21.93 -4.37 8.30
N LEU A 29 21.54 -5.27 7.41
CA LEU A 29 22.40 -6.19 6.69
C LEU A 29 22.16 -6.07 5.17
N PHE A 30 23.19 -6.42 4.39
CA PHE A 30 23.08 -6.43 2.95
C PHE A 30 22.19 -7.59 2.49
N LEU A 31 21.16 -7.29 1.70
CA LEU A 31 20.23 -8.29 1.18
C LEU A 31 20.70 -8.79 -0.18
N GLY A 32 20.68 -10.11 -0.39
CA GLY A 32 21.02 -10.69 -1.69
C GLY A 32 19.91 -10.43 -2.70
N THR A 33 20.26 -10.10 -3.95
CA THR A 33 19.30 -10.06 -5.05
C THR A 33 18.59 -11.41 -5.20
N GLY A 34 17.27 -11.40 -5.34
CA GLY A 34 16.40 -12.57 -5.37
C GLY A 34 16.05 -13.15 -4.00
N GLN A 35 16.68 -12.67 -2.91
CA GLN A 35 16.36 -13.13 -1.56
C GLN A 35 14.91 -12.78 -1.21
N SER A 36 14.15 -13.78 -0.75
CA SER A 36 12.72 -13.65 -0.47
C SER A 36 12.42 -13.94 1.00
N PHE A 37 11.50 -13.18 1.59
CA PHE A 37 11.17 -13.22 3.01
C PHE A 37 9.80 -12.62 3.30
N PHE A 38 9.21 -12.98 4.44
CA PHE A 38 7.99 -12.32 4.92
C PHE A 38 8.32 -10.94 5.48
N LEU A 39 7.34 -10.02 5.44
CA LEU A 39 7.45 -8.72 6.10
C LEU A 39 6.83 -8.83 7.50
N TYR A 40 7.65 -8.73 8.55
CA TYR A 40 7.17 -8.74 9.93
C TYR A 40 7.01 -7.29 10.43
N PRO A 41 5.80 -6.84 10.81
CA PRO A 41 5.58 -5.52 11.37
C PRO A 41 5.99 -5.50 12.84
N ALA A 42 7.20 -5.00 13.12
CA ALA A 42 7.68 -4.83 14.47
C ALA A 42 7.26 -3.47 15.03
N GLU A 43 6.97 -3.45 16.32
CA GLU A 43 6.89 -2.20 17.07
C GLU A 43 8.23 -1.47 16.99
N THR A 44 8.19 -0.15 16.78
CA THR A 44 9.39 0.66 16.95
C THR A 44 9.67 0.78 18.44
N SER A 45 10.79 0.21 18.90
CA SER A 45 11.31 0.52 20.25
C SER A 45 11.50 2.03 20.34
N GLY A 46 10.80 2.68 21.28
CA GLY A 46 10.79 4.12 21.46
C GLY A 46 12.23 4.66 21.53
N GLY A 47 12.68 5.27 20.44
CA GLY A 47 13.79 6.21 20.49
C GLY A 47 13.26 7.58 20.88
N ASP A 48 14.13 8.45 21.36
CA ASP A 48 13.79 9.83 21.77
C ASP A 48 13.22 10.71 20.63
N ILE A 49 13.26 10.22 19.39
CA ILE A 49 12.79 10.92 18.20
C ILE A 49 11.30 10.67 18.01
N SER A 50 10.51 11.77 18.02
CA SER A 50 9.08 11.72 17.79
C SER A 50 8.72 11.21 16.39
N LEU A 51 7.53 10.64 16.24
CA LEU A 51 7.07 10.05 14.98
C LEU A 51 7.04 11.09 13.84
N GLU A 52 6.70 12.33 14.19
CA GLU A 52 6.64 13.52 13.33
C GLU A 52 8.01 13.89 12.74
N LYS A 53 9.09 13.55 13.45
CA LYS A 53 10.46 13.74 12.97
C LYS A 53 10.91 12.59 12.08
N ILE A 54 10.32 11.40 12.20
CA ILE A 54 10.71 10.22 11.40
C ILE A 54 9.97 10.19 10.06
N TYR A 55 8.66 10.40 10.10
CA TYR A 55 7.79 10.26 8.94
C TYR A 55 7.16 11.59 8.55
N ARG A 56 6.95 11.76 7.25
CA ARG A 56 6.27 12.93 6.70
C ARG A 56 4.86 13.05 7.26
N SER A 57 4.38 14.30 7.38
CA SER A 57 3.01 14.60 7.80
C SER A 57 1.97 13.79 7.02
N SER A 58 2.24 13.59 5.73
CA SER A 58 1.48 12.73 4.82
C SER A 58 1.24 11.31 5.28
N PHE A 59 2.22 10.75 5.94
CA PHE A 59 2.19 9.35 6.35
C PHE A 59 1.87 9.17 7.83
N LEU A 60 1.81 10.24 8.64
CA LEU A 60 1.60 10.13 10.08
C LEU A 60 0.31 9.41 10.50
N PRO A 61 -0.87 9.64 9.87
CA PRO A 61 -2.08 8.91 10.22
C PRO A 61 -1.92 7.39 10.02
N ASP A 62 -1.39 6.98 8.86
CA ASP A 62 -1.16 5.57 8.53
C ASP A 62 -0.06 4.95 9.41
N ALA A 63 0.97 5.72 9.77
CA ALA A 63 2.02 5.29 10.69
C ALA A 63 1.48 5.02 12.10
N LYS A 64 0.62 5.88 12.63
CA LYS A 64 -0.03 5.70 13.94
C LYS A 64 -0.92 4.45 13.96
N ILE A 65 -1.71 4.26 12.90
CA ILE A 65 -2.54 3.04 12.75
C ILE A 65 -1.66 1.79 12.73
N ALA A 66 -0.58 1.81 11.94
CA ALA A 66 0.31 0.66 11.81
C ALA A 66 1.01 0.30 13.14
N LEU A 67 1.42 1.30 13.93
CA LEU A 67 2.02 1.08 15.24
C LEU A 67 1.02 0.47 16.23
N ASN A 68 -0.21 0.98 16.28
CA ASN A 68 -1.26 0.40 17.13
C ASN A 68 -1.56 -1.06 16.73
N GLN A 69 -1.57 -1.37 15.43
CA GLN A 69 -1.78 -2.74 14.96
C GLN A 69 -0.61 -3.68 15.29
N ALA A 70 0.61 -3.17 15.39
CA ALA A 70 1.79 -3.96 15.72
C ALA A 70 1.81 -4.43 17.19
N GLN A 71 1.04 -3.77 18.06
CA GLN A 71 0.83 -4.16 19.46
C GLN A 71 -0.13 -5.34 19.64
N ASN A 72 -0.81 -5.75 18.56
CA ASN A 72 -1.72 -6.87 18.63
C ASN A 72 -0.95 -8.20 18.79
N ASN A 73 -1.47 -9.07 19.64
CA ASN A 73 -1.07 -10.46 19.71
C ASN A 73 -2.34 -11.33 19.54
N PRO A 74 -2.46 -12.13 18.46
CA PRO A 74 -1.42 -12.48 17.49
C PRO A 74 -1.12 -11.39 16.44
N VAL A 75 0.09 -11.46 15.87
CA VAL A 75 0.57 -10.61 14.77
C VAL A 75 0.16 -11.20 13.43
N LEU A 76 -0.48 -10.38 12.59
CA LEU A 76 -0.98 -10.81 11.28
C LEU A 76 0.04 -10.52 10.15
N ILE A 77 0.54 -11.57 9.50
CA ILE A 77 1.42 -11.49 8.33
C ILE A 77 0.59 -11.50 7.05
N LYS A 78 0.67 -10.41 6.27
CA LYS A 78 -0.17 -10.17 5.09
C LYS A 78 0.60 -10.17 3.77
N SER A 79 1.92 -10.13 3.83
CA SER A 79 2.76 -9.87 2.65
C SER A 79 4.15 -10.49 2.78
N TRP A 80 4.78 -10.66 1.63
CA TRP A 80 6.17 -11.08 1.51
C TRP A 80 6.85 -10.22 0.45
N ALA A 81 8.18 -10.23 0.45
CA ALA A 81 8.96 -9.44 -0.48
C ALA A 81 10.15 -10.22 -1.04
N LYS A 82 10.57 -9.80 -2.22
CA LYS A 82 11.80 -10.22 -2.90
C LYS A 82 12.71 -9.01 -3.04
N CYS A 83 13.97 -9.14 -2.66
CA CYS A 83 14.96 -8.09 -2.86
C CYS A 83 15.39 -8.06 -4.32
N GLU A 84 15.13 -6.96 -5.02
CA GLU A 84 15.53 -6.76 -6.42
C GLU A 84 16.93 -6.17 -6.52
N LEU A 85 17.24 -5.22 -5.63
CA LEU A 85 18.53 -4.55 -5.58
C LEU A 85 18.84 -4.18 -4.14
N CYS A 86 20.07 -4.39 -3.71
CA CYS A 86 20.58 -3.81 -2.49
C CYS A 86 21.94 -3.16 -2.79
N HIS A 87 22.12 -1.92 -2.36
CA HIS A 87 23.41 -1.24 -2.48
C HIS A 87 23.72 -0.44 -1.22
N ARG A 88 24.99 -0.15 -1.03
CA ARG A 88 25.42 0.73 0.05
C ARG A 88 25.03 2.18 -0.28
N LEU A 89 24.51 2.89 0.69
CA LEU A 89 24.34 4.33 0.63
C LEU A 89 25.67 4.98 0.96
N TYR A 90 26.04 5.95 0.14
CA TYR A 90 27.12 6.88 0.43
C TYR A 90 26.51 8.11 1.11
N ASP A 91 27.17 8.59 2.15
CA ASP A 91 26.71 9.72 2.94
C ASP A 91 26.92 11.02 2.16
N HIS A 92 25.93 11.35 1.32
CA HIS A 92 25.89 12.58 0.54
C HIS A 92 24.61 13.35 0.87
N PRO A 93 24.69 14.57 1.43
CA PRO A 93 23.52 15.33 1.89
C PRO A 93 22.41 15.48 0.84
N GLU A 94 22.78 15.77 -0.42
CA GLU A 94 21.81 15.92 -1.52
C GLU A 94 21.07 14.61 -1.83
N LEU A 95 21.74 13.46 -1.69
CA LEU A 95 21.12 12.16 -1.91
C LEU A 95 20.05 11.91 -0.83
N LEU A 96 20.35 12.25 0.42
CA LEU A 96 19.42 12.08 1.54
C LEU A 96 18.20 12.97 1.40
N GLU A 97 18.36 14.22 0.99
CA GLU A 97 17.22 15.12 0.77
C GLU A 97 16.31 14.64 -0.36
N LYS A 98 16.89 14.23 -1.49
CA LYS A 98 16.11 13.68 -2.60
C LYS A 98 15.47 12.33 -2.26
N LEU A 99 16.17 11.46 -1.52
CA LEU A 99 15.59 10.21 -1.05
C LEU A 99 14.45 10.43 -0.06
N ALA A 100 14.57 11.43 0.82
CA ALA A 100 13.47 11.83 1.68
C ALA A 100 12.26 12.28 0.83
N GLN A 101 12.46 13.05 -0.25
CA GLN A 101 11.41 13.44 -1.21
C GLN A 101 10.68 12.27 -1.87
N LEU A 102 11.37 11.15 -2.07
CA LEU A 102 10.86 9.97 -2.77
C LEU A 102 10.39 8.85 -1.83
N THR A 103 10.39 9.10 -0.51
CA THR A 103 10.00 8.11 0.50
C THR A 103 9.06 8.72 1.54
N ILE A 104 8.57 7.88 2.44
CA ILE A 104 7.73 8.30 3.57
C ILE A 104 8.52 9.00 4.68
N TRP A 105 9.85 8.97 4.62
CA TRP A 105 10.71 9.53 5.66
C TRP A 105 10.88 11.04 5.48
N THR A 106 11.07 11.75 6.60
CA THR A 106 11.61 13.11 6.55
C THR A 106 13.14 13.05 6.35
N GLY A 107 13.75 14.18 6.01
CA GLY A 107 15.21 14.27 5.97
C GLY A 107 15.86 14.02 7.33
N GLU A 108 15.26 14.51 8.42
CA GLU A 108 15.72 14.27 9.80
C GLU A 108 15.63 12.78 10.16
N GLY A 109 14.50 12.14 9.88
CA GLY A 109 14.27 10.72 10.13
C GLY A 109 15.21 9.81 9.35
N LEU A 110 15.52 10.18 8.11
CA LEU A 110 16.47 9.44 7.27
C LEU A 110 17.90 9.58 7.81
N ARG A 111 18.34 10.79 8.17
CA ARG A 111 19.65 11.04 8.78
C ARG A 111 19.81 10.25 10.08
N ALA A 112 18.83 10.33 10.98
CA ALA A 112 18.85 9.57 12.24
C ALA A 112 19.00 8.05 12.00
N LYS A 113 18.31 7.49 11.00
CA LYS A 113 18.45 6.07 10.65
C LYS A 113 19.86 5.73 10.13
N ILE A 114 20.46 6.59 9.34
CA ILE A 114 21.77 6.33 8.72
C ILE A 114 22.91 6.56 9.72
N GLU A 115 22.85 7.65 10.48
CA GLU A 115 23.90 8.08 11.40
C GLU A 115 23.82 7.34 12.73
N GLU A 116 22.67 7.38 13.41
CA GLU A 116 22.52 6.81 14.76
C GLU A 116 22.43 5.28 14.73
N LYS A 117 21.73 4.73 13.73
CA LYS A 117 21.53 3.28 13.59
C LYS A 117 22.50 2.62 12.61
N ASN A 118 23.42 3.40 12.02
CA ASN A 118 24.43 2.93 11.05
C ASN A 118 23.81 2.11 9.88
N LEU A 119 22.58 2.46 9.45
CA LEU A 119 21.86 1.75 8.39
C LEU A 119 22.32 2.24 7.02
N LYS A 120 23.41 1.63 6.53
CA LYS A 120 24.09 2.05 5.29
C LYS A 120 23.69 1.26 4.05
N ASN A 121 22.63 0.46 4.11
CA ASN A 121 22.15 -0.30 2.96
C ASN A 121 20.79 0.25 2.54
N LEU A 122 20.59 0.45 1.24
CA LEU A 122 19.29 0.72 0.64
C LEU A 122 18.90 -0.51 -0.17
N ALA A 123 17.76 -1.12 0.17
CA ALA A 123 17.24 -2.26 -0.56
C ALA A 123 15.90 -1.93 -1.21
N TYR A 124 15.75 -2.32 -2.47
CA TYR A 124 14.54 -2.22 -3.27
C TYR A 124 13.79 -3.55 -3.19
N LEU A 125 12.55 -3.50 -2.74
CA LEU A 125 11.73 -4.66 -2.46
C LEU A 125 10.56 -4.73 -3.42
N ARG A 126 10.48 -5.83 -4.18
CA ARG A 126 9.26 -6.22 -4.89
C ARG A 126 8.34 -6.91 -3.89
N VAL A 127 7.22 -6.27 -3.56
CA VAL A 127 6.29 -6.72 -2.50
C VAL A 127 5.08 -7.39 -3.11
N TYR A 128 4.65 -8.48 -2.48
CA TYR A 128 3.52 -9.30 -2.89
C TYR A 128 2.57 -9.52 -1.72
N LYS A 129 1.27 -9.51 -2.00
CA LYS A 129 0.24 -9.87 -1.04
C LYS A 129 0.19 -11.38 -0.87
N LEU A 130 -0.01 -11.84 0.36
CA LEU A 130 -0.33 -13.23 0.62
C LEU A 130 -1.79 -13.50 0.26
N PRO A 131 -2.10 -14.53 -0.55
CA PRO A 131 -3.47 -14.93 -0.82
C PRO A 131 -4.23 -15.24 0.48
N GLU A 132 -3.55 -15.91 1.41
CA GLU A 132 -4.06 -16.24 2.74
C GLU A 132 -3.10 -15.66 3.79
N PRO A 133 -3.42 -14.49 4.37
CA PRO A 133 -2.72 -13.96 5.54
C PRO A 133 -2.80 -14.94 6.71
N PHE A 134 -1.75 -14.99 7.53
CA PHE A 134 -1.70 -15.89 8.68
C PHE A 134 -1.21 -15.17 9.94
N GLU A 135 -1.65 -15.68 11.08
CA GLU A 135 -1.36 -15.13 12.39
C GLU A 135 -0.22 -15.91 13.07
N ILE A 136 0.66 -15.19 13.76
CA ILE A 136 1.74 -15.75 14.55
C ILE A 136 1.77 -15.09 15.92
N GLN A 137 2.23 -15.83 16.94
CA GLN A 137 2.49 -15.23 18.25
C GLN A 137 3.57 -14.15 18.13
N ALA A 138 3.38 -13.04 18.82
CA ALA A 138 4.33 -11.94 18.82
C ALA A 138 5.73 -12.42 19.25
N ILE A 139 6.75 -12.06 18.47
CA ILE A 139 8.14 -12.39 18.74
C ILE A 139 8.73 -11.28 19.62
N ALA A 140 8.99 -11.57 20.90
CA ALA A 140 9.42 -10.57 21.89
C ALA A 140 10.64 -9.72 21.46
N GLU A 141 11.57 -10.30 20.71
CA GLU A 141 12.78 -9.62 20.24
C GLU A 141 12.60 -8.87 18.90
N SER A 142 11.39 -8.84 18.32
CA SER A 142 11.18 -8.28 16.98
C SER A 142 11.64 -6.83 16.87
N SER A 143 11.36 -6.02 17.90
CA SER A 143 11.71 -4.60 17.96
C SER A 143 13.23 -4.39 18.08
N ALA A 144 13.91 -5.24 18.85
CA ALA A 144 15.38 -5.23 18.96
C ALA A 144 16.09 -5.74 17.70
N LYS A 145 15.38 -6.51 16.86
CA LYS A 145 15.86 -7.08 15.60
C LYS A 145 15.37 -6.32 14.37
N ILE A 146 14.89 -5.09 14.50
CA ILE A 146 14.56 -4.24 13.35
C ILE A 146 15.74 -4.21 12.35
N GLY A 147 15.45 -4.48 11.08
CA GLY A 147 16.42 -4.58 10.00
C GLY A 147 17.15 -5.93 9.94
N LYS A 148 16.76 -6.94 10.73
CA LYS A 148 17.33 -8.30 10.75
C LYS A 148 16.24 -9.36 10.53
N PHE A 149 16.68 -10.57 10.18
CA PHE A 149 15.79 -11.72 9.99
C PHE A 149 15.33 -12.34 11.32
N LEU A 150 14.06 -12.73 11.34
CA LEU A 150 13.39 -13.52 12.36
C LEU A 150 13.07 -14.90 11.77
N GLY A 151 13.32 -15.95 12.56
CA GLY A 151 12.81 -17.28 12.25
C GLY A 151 11.33 -17.36 12.61
N LEU A 152 10.49 -17.81 11.68
CA LEU A 152 9.09 -18.08 11.91
C LEU A 152 8.87 -19.56 12.23
N SER A 153 7.93 -19.83 13.14
CA SER A 153 7.44 -21.18 13.44
C SER A 153 6.62 -21.77 12.29
N ILE A 154 6.03 -20.91 11.45
CA ILE A 154 5.17 -21.27 10.33
C ILE A 154 5.89 -20.99 8.99
N SER A 155 5.68 -21.90 8.03
CA SER A 155 5.99 -21.67 6.61
C SER A 155 4.68 -21.52 5.84
N ALA A 156 4.63 -20.56 4.91
CA ALA A 156 3.56 -20.45 3.94
C ALA A 156 4.12 -20.62 2.53
N ASN A 157 3.31 -21.18 1.62
CA ASN A 157 3.64 -21.17 0.20
C ASN A 157 3.30 -19.80 -0.37
N VAL A 158 4.27 -19.17 -1.03
CA VAL A 158 4.07 -17.86 -1.63
C VAL A 158 4.09 -17.92 -3.15
N SER A 159 3.35 -17.00 -3.76
CA SER A 159 3.23 -16.82 -5.20
C SER A 159 3.51 -15.36 -5.57
N GLU A 160 4.14 -15.15 -6.72
CA GLU A 160 4.38 -13.81 -7.31
C GLU A 160 3.11 -13.27 -8.03
N SER A 161 1.98 -13.99 -7.96
CA SER A 161 0.74 -13.67 -8.70
C SER A 161 -0.04 -12.45 -8.21
N ILE A 162 0.26 -11.92 -7.02
CA ILE A 162 -0.45 -10.76 -6.46
C ILE A 162 0.57 -9.70 -6.02
N PRO A 163 1.27 -9.04 -6.96
CA PRO A 163 2.20 -7.99 -6.61
C PRO A 163 1.42 -6.75 -6.12
N ILE A 164 2.01 -6.01 -5.17
CA ILE A 164 1.39 -4.77 -4.66
C ILE A 164 1.40 -3.67 -5.74
N LEU A 165 2.48 -3.58 -6.49
CA LEU A 165 2.62 -2.71 -7.65
C LEU A 165 2.74 -3.60 -8.89
N ASP A 166 2.24 -3.19 -10.06
CA ASP A 166 2.56 -3.92 -11.30
C ASP A 166 4.05 -3.72 -11.68
N ASP A 167 4.53 -4.45 -12.70
CA ASP A 167 5.93 -4.43 -13.11
C ASP A 167 6.35 -3.07 -13.67
N ILE A 168 5.46 -2.40 -14.42
CA ILE A 168 5.72 -1.12 -15.05
C ILE A 168 5.87 -0.05 -13.97
N THR A 169 4.93 0.01 -13.03
CA THR A 169 4.91 0.98 -11.94
C THR A 169 6.12 0.80 -11.01
N PHE A 170 6.48 -0.45 -10.71
CA PHE A 170 7.67 -0.73 -9.90
C PHE A 170 8.96 -0.35 -10.60
N ALA A 171 9.13 -0.71 -11.88
CA ALA A 171 10.30 -0.35 -12.67
C ALA A 171 10.45 1.18 -12.76
N LYS A 172 9.35 1.89 -12.99
CA LYS A 172 9.30 3.35 -13.01
C LYS A 172 9.75 3.96 -11.67
N ARG A 173 9.18 3.51 -10.55
CA ARG A 173 9.57 3.96 -9.21
C ARG A 173 11.04 3.65 -8.89
N GLN A 174 11.50 2.46 -9.27
CA GLN A 174 12.90 2.09 -9.09
C GLN A 174 13.81 3.02 -9.88
N SER A 175 13.45 3.39 -11.12
CA SER A 175 14.19 4.36 -11.93
C SER A 175 14.22 5.74 -11.28
N LEU A 176 13.07 6.28 -10.84
CA LEU A 176 12.98 7.58 -10.19
C LEU A 176 13.90 7.68 -8.95
N ILE A 177 13.86 6.66 -8.09
CA ILE A 177 14.69 6.63 -6.88
C ILE A 177 16.17 6.47 -7.22
N LYS A 178 16.52 5.63 -8.20
CA LYS A 178 17.93 5.43 -8.62
C LYS A 178 18.52 6.68 -9.26
N ASN A 179 17.72 7.42 -10.03
CA ASN A 179 18.14 8.64 -10.71
C ASN A 179 17.95 9.91 -9.86
N LEU A 180 17.32 9.78 -8.68
CA LEU A 180 16.96 10.88 -7.79
C LEU A 180 16.14 11.96 -8.52
N GLU A 181 15.22 11.51 -9.36
CA GLU A 181 14.26 12.35 -10.09
C GLU A 181 13.08 12.68 -9.16
N PRO A 182 12.53 13.92 -9.21
CA PRO A 182 11.40 14.29 -8.38
C PRO A 182 10.16 13.43 -8.70
N PRO A 183 9.21 13.28 -7.74
CA PRO A 183 7.91 12.69 -8.04
C PRO A 183 7.25 13.43 -9.20
N GLU A 184 6.54 12.72 -10.07
CA GLU A 184 5.85 13.35 -11.21
C GLU A 184 4.70 14.26 -10.79
N HIS A 185 4.04 13.94 -9.67
CA HIS A 185 2.83 14.62 -9.19
C HIS A 185 2.86 14.81 -7.66
N PRO A 186 3.81 15.60 -7.12
CA PRO A 186 3.94 15.79 -5.67
C PRO A 186 2.68 16.38 -5.04
N GLU A 187 1.97 17.27 -5.76
CA GLU A 187 0.73 17.90 -5.29
C GLU A 187 -0.40 16.88 -5.10
N LEU A 188 -0.43 15.80 -5.89
CA LEU A 188 -1.41 14.73 -5.73
C LEU A 188 -1.09 13.85 -4.51
N GLU A 189 0.18 13.64 -4.18
CA GLU A 189 0.57 12.94 -2.94
C GLU A 189 0.19 13.76 -1.70
N GLU A 190 0.35 15.09 -1.76
CA GLU A 190 -0.08 16.03 -0.72
C GLU A 190 -1.60 16.12 -0.60
N LEU A 191 -2.34 16.05 -1.72
CA LEU A 191 -3.80 16.02 -1.68
C LEU A 191 -4.31 14.71 -1.07
N GLU A 192 -3.76 13.56 -1.48
CA GLU A 192 -4.10 12.23 -0.95
C GLU A 192 -3.97 12.19 0.58
N THR A 193 -2.94 12.87 1.07
CA THR A 193 -2.67 13.10 2.49
C THR A 193 -3.75 13.93 3.16
N ALA A 194 -4.04 15.11 2.61
CA ALA A 194 -4.95 16.06 3.23
C ALA A 194 -6.35 15.46 3.40
N ILE A 195 -6.75 14.60 2.46
CA ILE A 195 -8.05 13.92 2.49
C ILE A 195 -8.04 12.62 3.32
N ALA A 196 -6.88 12.10 3.73
CA ALA A 196 -6.78 10.81 4.44
C ALA A 196 -7.60 10.81 5.74
N GLN A 197 -7.57 11.90 6.51
CA GLN A 197 -8.34 12.03 7.74
C GLN A 197 -9.85 12.14 7.49
N LEU A 198 -10.25 12.73 6.35
CA LEU A 198 -11.65 12.88 5.96
C LEU A 198 -12.29 11.54 5.60
N THR A 199 -11.50 10.55 5.19
CA THR A 199 -12.02 9.21 4.82
C THR A 199 -12.72 8.46 5.96
N LEU A 200 -12.48 8.86 7.21
CA LEU A 200 -13.14 8.28 8.39
C LEU A 200 -14.60 8.74 8.53
N THR A 201 -14.92 9.91 7.99
CA THR A 201 -16.23 10.56 8.15
C THR A 201 -16.99 10.63 6.83
N TYR A 202 -16.28 10.77 5.71
CA TYR A 202 -16.86 11.05 4.40
C TYR A 202 -16.50 9.93 3.40
N PRO A 203 -17.48 9.13 2.95
CA PRO A 203 -17.28 8.11 1.92
C PRO A 203 -16.68 8.65 0.62
N ASP A 204 -17.07 9.87 0.22
CA ASP A 204 -16.57 10.50 -1.01
C ASP A 204 -15.08 10.84 -0.93
N ALA A 205 -14.58 11.19 0.27
CA ALA A 205 -13.15 11.40 0.48
C ALA A 205 -12.37 10.08 0.31
N LYS A 206 -12.94 8.95 0.72
CA LYS A 206 -12.35 7.62 0.49
C LYS A 206 -12.33 7.29 -1.00
N PHE A 207 -13.40 7.59 -1.73
CA PHE A 207 -13.44 7.41 -3.18
C PHE A 207 -12.36 8.25 -3.89
N LEU A 208 -12.23 9.53 -3.54
CA LEU A 208 -11.20 10.41 -4.09
C LEU A 208 -9.79 9.89 -3.78
N LYS A 209 -9.54 9.46 -2.54
CA LYS A 209 -8.26 8.86 -2.12
C LYS A 209 -7.92 7.64 -2.98
N ASP A 210 -8.84 6.68 -3.11
CA ASP A 210 -8.63 5.48 -3.93
C ASP A 210 -8.32 5.83 -5.39
N LYS A 211 -8.97 6.86 -5.96
CA LYS A 211 -8.73 7.32 -7.33
C LYS A 211 -7.37 7.99 -7.49
N ILE A 212 -6.94 8.82 -6.55
CA ILE A 212 -5.59 9.41 -6.56
C ILE A 212 -4.54 8.30 -6.46
N GLN A 213 -4.72 7.34 -5.55
CA GLN A 213 -3.79 6.21 -5.40
C GLN A 213 -3.72 5.36 -6.67
N THR A 214 -4.84 5.15 -7.36
CA THR A 214 -4.88 4.46 -8.66
C THR A 214 -4.12 5.25 -9.72
N PHE A 215 -4.35 6.57 -9.81
CA PHE A 215 -3.67 7.44 -10.77
C PHE A 215 -2.15 7.49 -10.55
N LEU A 216 -1.72 7.55 -9.28
CA LEU A 216 -0.31 7.51 -8.90
C LEU A 216 0.32 6.11 -9.02
N GLY A 217 -0.47 5.09 -9.38
CA GLY A 217 -0.05 3.70 -9.50
C GLY A 217 0.22 2.99 -8.17
N TRP A 218 -0.18 3.56 -7.02
CA TRP A 218 0.02 2.94 -5.71
C TRP A 218 -0.88 1.72 -5.51
N GLN A 219 -1.99 1.67 -6.23
CA GLN A 219 -2.89 0.53 -6.29
C GLN A 219 -3.22 0.19 -7.74
N PRO A 220 -3.41 -1.09 -8.07
CA PRO A 220 -3.90 -1.47 -9.38
C PRO A 220 -5.27 -0.81 -9.61
N ALA A 221 -5.53 -0.38 -10.84
CA ALA A 221 -6.86 0.04 -11.23
C ALA A 221 -7.84 -1.09 -10.90
N LYS A 222 -8.74 -0.83 -9.95
CA LYS A 222 -9.89 -1.72 -9.76
C LYS A 222 -10.61 -1.75 -11.11
N PRO A 223 -11.00 -2.94 -11.62
CA PRO A 223 -11.85 -2.99 -12.81
C PRO A 223 -13.04 -2.07 -12.55
N ASP A 224 -13.49 -1.34 -13.57
CA ASP A 224 -14.59 -0.37 -13.44
C ASP A 224 -15.82 -1.06 -12.84
N GLN A 225 -15.93 -1.01 -11.52
CA GLN A 225 -17.12 -1.40 -10.81
C GLN A 225 -18.03 -0.20 -10.96
N ILE A 226 -18.97 -0.34 -11.89
CA ILE A 226 -20.14 0.52 -11.94
C ILE A 226 -20.70 0.53 -10.52
N PRO A 227 -20.78 1.71 -9.87
CA PRO A 227 -21.38 1.83 -8.57
C PRO A 227 -22.71 1.07 -8.55
N GLU A 228 -23.02 0.35 -7.47
CA GLU A 228 -24.18 -0.53 -7.44
C GLU A 228 -25.49 0.21 -7.78
N ASN A 229 -25.57 1.49 -7.37
CA ASN A 229 -26.63 2.42 -7.71
C ASN A 229 -26.70 2.86 -9.18
N LEU A 230 -25.70 2.52 -10.00
CA LEU A 230 -25.63 2.80 -11.45
C LEU A 230 -25.73 1.53 -12.31
N LYS A 231 -25.89 0.34 -11.71
CA LYS A 231 -26.09 -0.92 -12.44
C LYS A 231 -27.28 -0.87 -13.39
N TRP A 232 -28.29 -0.04 -13.10
CA TRP A 232 -29.47 0.13 -13.93
C TRP A 232 -29.16 0.53 -15.37
N ILE A 233 -28.06 1.26 -15.63
CA ILE A 233 -27.65 1.70 -16.97
C ILE A 233 -27.46 0.50 -17.91
N TYR A 234 -26.82 -0.56 -17.40
CA TYR A 234 -26.55 -1.77 -18.17
C TYR A 234 -27.78 -2.65 -18.28
N THR A 235 -28.59 -2.71 -17.22
CA THR A 235 -29.87 -3.43 -17.22
C THR A 235 -30.85 -2.85 -18.24
N ILE A 236 -30.93 -1.52 -18.39
CA ILE A 236 -31.73 -0.86 -19.44
C ILE A 236 -31.28 -1.31 -20.83
N ASN A 237 -29.97 -1.24 -21.10
CA ASN A 237 -29.42 -1.64 -22.41
C ASN A 237 -29.65 -3.13 -22.68
N GLN A 238 -29.47 -4.00 -21.68
CA GLN A 238 -29.70 -5.43 -21.80
C GLN A 238 -31.17 -5.75 -22.11
N LEU A 239 -32.11 -5.17 -21.36
CA LEU A 239 -33.55 -5.39 -21.55
C LEU A 239 -34.05 -4.82 -22.89
N GLY A 240 -33.45 -3.73 -23.37
CA GLY A 240 -33.78 -3.13 -24.67
C GLY A 240 -33.21 -3.89 -25.88
N THR A 241 -32.21 -4.77 -25.70
CA THR A 241 -31.50 -5.44 -26.81
C THR A 241 -31.64 -6.96 -26.83
N THR A 242 -32.17 -7.59 -25.78
CA THR A 242 -32.30 -9.06 -25.71
C THR A 242 -33.45 -9.58 -26.57
N ALA A 243 -33.15 -10.52 -27.49
CA ALA A 243 -34.13 -11.16 -28.37
C ALA A 243 -34.95 -12.28 -27.69
N GLU A 244 -34.48 -12.82 -26.57
CA GLU A 244 -35.05 -14.02 -25.91
C GLU A 244 -35.90 -13.65 -24.67
N GLY A 245 -37.08 -14.26 -24.50
CA GLY A 245 -38.03 -14.00 -23.38
C GLY A 245 -39.34 -13.34 -23.82
N GLY A 246 -40.42 -13.54 -23.05
CA GLY A 246 -41.77 -13.06 -23.39
C GLY A 246 -41.90 -11.53 -23.36
N ASN A 247 -42.60 -10.95 -24.35
CA ASN A 247 -42.74 -9.49 -24.51
C ASN A 247 -43.33 -8.79 -23.28
N TYR A 248 -44.26 -9.44 -22.57
CA TYR A 248 -44.90 -8.87 -21.39
C TYR A 248 -43.94 -8.73 -20.21
N GLU A 249 -43.20 -9.79 -19.88
CA GLU A 249 -42.25 -9.83 -18.77
C GLU A 249 -41.08 -8.87 -18.98
N LYS A 250 -40.62 -8.74 -20.25
CA LYS A 250 -39.61 -7.75 -20.64
C LYS A 250 -40.11 -6.33 -20.49
N GLY A 251 -41.32 -6.04 -20.95
CA GLY A 251 -41.92 -4.72 -20.85
C GLY A 251 -42.01 -4.25 -19.39
N THR A 252 -42.52 -5.11 -18.51
CA THR A 252 -42.62 -4.81 -17.07
C THR A 252 -41.24 -4.64 -16.41
N ALA A 253 -40.26 -5.50 -16.76
CA ALA A 253 -38.90 -5.37 -16.23
C ALA A 253 -38.21 -4.09 -16.70
N PHE A 254 -38.43 -3.70 -17.97
CA PHE A 254 -37.90 -2.47 -18.56
C PHE A 254 -38.52 -1.24 -17.92
N GLU A 255 -39.84 -1.20 -17.79
CA GLU A 255 -40.57 -0.12 -17.12
C GLU A 255 -40.09 0.08 -15.67
N LYS A 256 -39.94 -1.01 -14.93
CA LYS A 256 -39.47 -0.98 -13.53
C LYS A 256 -38.06 -0.40 -13.41
N ILE A 257 -37.13 -0.76 -14.30
CA ILE A 257 -35.76 -0.25 -14.24
C ILE A 257 -35.66 1.20 -14.73
N VAL A 258 -36.50 1.60 -15.70
CA VAL A 258 -36.61 3.00 -16.15
C VAL A 258 -37.18 3.87 -15.02
N HIS A 259 -38.22 3.40 -14.32
CA HIS A 259 -38.76 4.09 -13.15
C HIS A 259 -37.67 4.28 -12.08
N GLN A 260 -36.92 3.22 -11.75
CA GLN A 260 -35.78 3.33 -10.82
C GLN A 260 -34.74 4.35 -11.29
N SER A 261 -34.43 4.39 -12.59
CA SER A 261 -33.47 5.36 -13.14
C SER A 261 -33.96 6.81 -13.07
N LEU A 262 -35.24 7.05 -13.34
CA LEU A 262 -35.83 8.39 -13.31
C LEU A 262 -35.95 8.90 -11.88
N ASN A 263 -36.34 8.04 -10.93
CA ASN A 263 -36.32 8.37 -9.50
C ASN A 263 -34.88 8.68 -9.03
N PHE A 264 -33.89 7.88 -9.44
CA PHE A 264 -32.48 8.18 -9.16
C PHE A 264 -32.03 9.54 -9.71
N LEU A 265 -32.55 9.94 -10.88
CA LEU A 265 -32.29 11.25 -11.49
C LEU A 265 -33.12 12.40 -10.88
N GLY A 266 -33.98 12.11 -9.90
CA GLY A 266 -34.79 13.10 -9.19
C GLY A 266 -36.13 13.44 -9.85
N PHE A 267 -36.60 12.61 -10.78
CA PHE A 267 -37.96 12.74 -11.33
C PHE A 267 -38.97 12.03 -10.43
N GLU A 268 -40.07 12.71 -10.14
CA GLU A 268 -41.27 12.09 -9.58
C GLU A 268 -42.10 11.51 -10.73
N LEU A 269 -42.49 10.25 -10.59
CA LEU A 269 -43.31 9.54 -11.57
C LEU A 269 -44.66 9.26 -10.92
N ASP A 270 -45.71 9.90 -11.44
CA ASP A 270 -47.10 9.71 -11.04
C ASP A 270 -47.70 8.41 -11.62
#